data_AF-A0A1H2A5A8-F1
#
_entry.id   AF-A0A1H2A5A8-F1
#
_cell.length_a   1.000
_cell.length_b   1.000
_cell.length_c   1.000
_cell.angle_alpha   90.00
_cell.angle_beta   90.00
_cell.angle_gamma   90.00
#
_symmetry.space_group_name_H-M   'P 1'
#
loop_
_entity.id
_entity.type
_entity.pdbx_description
1 polymer ?
#
loop_
_entity_poly.entity_id
_entity_poly.type
_entity_poly.pdbx_seq_one_letter_code
_entity_poly.pdbx_strand_id
1 'polypeptide(L)'
;MANIGYVRVSSVDQNTDRQLDGVALDEVFTDRVSGATTDRPELQAMLRHIRKGDVLHVHSIDRLARSLEDLLSLVKGMIAKGVAVQFHKEGLHFTGEASPMQELMLGLLGSVAQFERALIRERQAEGIQKAKAAGVYKGRVKTVDDAAIRKAMAEDGASFRKVAKALGVSLSSVQRAMKN
;
A
#
# COMPACT_ATOMS: atom_id res chain seq x y z
N MET A 1 -21.54 -13.53 16.76
CA MET A 1 -20.56 -14.45 16.21
C MET A 1 -21.05 -14.84 14.85
N ALA A 2 -20.51 -14.21 13.82
CA ALA A 2 -20.79 -14.50 12.41
C ALA A 2 -19.51 -15.02 11.74
N ASN A 3 -19.69 -15.88 10.74
CA ASN A 3 -18.65 -16.40 9.86
C ASN A 3 -18.61 -15.52 8.61
N ILE A 4 -17.58 -14.70 8.49
CA ILE A 4 -17.44 -13.72 7.42
C ILE A 4 -16.43 -14.24 6.42
N GLY A 5 -16.79 -14.29 5.14
CA GLY A 5 -15.90 -14.68 4.05
C GLY A 5 -15.21 -13.46 3.44
N TYR A 6 -13.92 -13.59 3.12
CA TYR A 6 -13.24 -12.63 2.26
C TYR A 6 -12.59 -13.34 1.07
N VAL A 7 -12.92 -12.87 -0.14
CA VAL A 7 -12.47 -13.44 -1.42
C VAL A 7 -11.80 -12.34 -2.26
N ARG A 8 -10.68 -12.68 -2.91
CA ARG A 8 -10.00 -11.79 -3.86
C ARG A 8 -9.70 -12.51 -5.18
N VAL A 9 -10.17 -11.95 -6.29
CA VAL A 9 -9.93 -12.49 -7.64
C VAL A 9 -9.32 -11.46 -8.56
N SER A 10 -8.33 -11.89 -9.35
CA SER A 10 -7.52 -11.03 -10.21
C SER A 10 -8.16 -10.70 -11.57
N SER A 11 -9.24 -11.39 -11.96
CA SER A 11 -9.99 -11.15 -13.21
C SER A 11 -11.38 -11.82 -13.15
N VAL A 12 -12.29 -11.37 -14.02
CA VAL A 12 -13.71 -11.79 -14.12
C VAL A 12 -13.86 -13.29 -14.48
N ASP A 13 -12.81 -13.92 -15.02
CA ASP A 13 -12.80 -15.31 -15.52
C ASP A 13 -12.03 -16.31 -14.63
N GLN A 14 -11.52 -15.90 -13.46
CA GLN A 14 -10.99 -16.88 -12.52
C GLN A 14 -12.13 -17.50 -11.74
N ASN A 15 -12.42 -18.76 -12.07
CA ASN A 15 -13.28 -19.70 -11.36
C ASN A 15 -13.27 -19.45 -9.84
N THR A 16 -14.23 -18.64 -9.38
CA THR A 16 -14.42 -18.19 -8.00
C THR A 16 -14.84 -19.32 -7.07
N ASP A 17 -15.33 -20.40 -7.67
CA ASP A 17 -16.21 -21.40 -7.07
C ASP A 17 -15.45 -22.42 -6.22
N ARG A 18 -14.30 -22.05 -5.64
CA ARG A 18 -13.49 -22.98 -4.83
C ARG A 18 -12.78 -22.38 -3.63
N GLN A 19 -12.79 -21.05 -3.46
CA GLN A 19 -11.97 -20.43 -2.42
C GLN A 19 -12.51 -20.69 -1.00
N LEU A 20 -13.82 -20.87 -0.84
CA LEU A 20 -14.44 -21.16 0.47
C LEU A 20 -15.58 -22.19 0.36
N ASP A 21 -15.50 -23.07 -0.64
CA ASP A 21 -16.49 -24.12 -0.86
C ASP A 21 -16.62 -25.03 0.37
N GLY A 22 -17.86 -25.26 0.80
CA GLY A 22 -18.16 -26.08 1.99
C GLY A 22 -18.02 -25.35 3.32
N VAL A 23 -17.65 -24.07 3.33
CA VAL A 23 -17.63 -23.23 4.54
C VAL A 23 -18.99 -22.54 4.67
N ALA A 24 -19.66 -22.71 5.82
CA ALA A 24 -20.87 -21.97 6.13
C ALA A 24 -20.50 -20.52 6.48
N LEU A 25 -20.94 -19.57 5.65
CA LEU A 25 -20.64 -18.15 5.78
C LEU A 25 -21.94 -17.36 5.87
N ASP A 26 -21.99 -16.41 6.79
CA ASP A 26 -23.13 -15.50 6.98
C ASP A 26 -23.09 -14.33 5.97
N GLU A 27 -21.89 -13.83 5.66
CA GLU A 27 -21.67 -12.74 4.71
C GLU A 27 -20.33 -12.89 4.00
N VAL A 28 -20.23 -12.46 2.74
CA VAL A 28 -19.00 -12.59 1.93
C VAL A 28 -18.67 -11.27 1.23
N PHE A 29 -17.43 -10.80 1.43
CA PHE A 29 -16.87 -9.62 0.79
C PHE A 29 -15.91 -10.04 -0.33
N THR A 30 -16.11 -9.53 -1.55
CA THR A 30 -15.37 -9.99 -2.75
C THR A 30 -14.72 -8.85 -3.51
N ASP A 31 -13.40 -8.72 -3.41
CA ASP A 31 -12.64 -7.79 -4.26
C ASP A 31 -12.29 -8.42 -5.61
N ARG A 32 -12.70 -7.75 -6.70
CA ARG A 32 -12.32 -8.10 -8.08
C ARG A 32 -11.16 -7.24 -8.55
N VAL A 33 -10.01 -7.40 -7.90
CA VAL A 33 -8.82 -6.61 -8.18
C VAL A 33 -7.57 -7.49 -8.26
N SER A 34 -6.64 -7.10 -9.13
CA SER A 34 -5.34 -7.75 -9.18
C SER A 34 -4.57 -7.53 -7.88
N GLY A 35 -3.67 -8.45 -7.53
CA GLY A 35 -2.85 -8.34 -6.31
C GLY A 35 -1.95 -7.09 -6.26
N ALA A 36 -1.80 -6.37 -7.38
CA ALA A 36 -0.93 -5.20 -7.50
C ALA A 36 -1.57 -3.88 -7.04
N THR A 37 -2.90 -3.73 -7.09
CA THR A 37 -3.55 -2.46 -6.70
C THR A 37 -3.75 -2.37 -5.20
N THR A 38 -3.55 -1.16 -4.65
CA THR A 38 -3.86 -0.82 -3.25
C THR A 38 -5.35 -0.72 -2.96
N ASP A 39 -6.15 -0.46 -3.99
CA ASP A 39 -7.58 -0.24 -3.88
C ASP A 39 -8.34 -1.56 -3.71
N ARG A 40 -8.92 -1.76 -2.52
CA ARG A 40 -9.65 -2.96 -2.09
C ARG A 40 -10.88 -2.53 -1.29
N PRO A 41 -11.90 -1.97 -1.95
CA PRO A 41 -13.05 -1.38 -1.27
C PRO A 41 -13.80 -2.41 -0.42
N GLU A 42 -13.88 -3.67 -0.86
CA GLU A 42 -14.59 -4.72 -0.13
C GLU A 42 -13.81 -5.18 1.11
N LEU A 43 -12.48 -5.28 1.04
CA LEU A 43 -11.67 -5.49 2.25
C LEU A 43 -11.90 -4.37 3.27
N GLN A 44 -11.94 -3.11 2.83
CA GLN A 44 -12.16 -1.98 3.73
C GLN A 44 -13.58 -1.98 4.31
N ALA A 45 -14.59 -2.35 3.51
CA ALA A 45 -15.96 -2.52 3.97
C ALA A 45 -16.06 -3.63 5.02
N MET A 46 -15.45 -4.79 4.75
CA MET A 46 -15.35 -5.91 5.68
C MET A 46 -14.70 -5.50 7.01
N LEU A 47 -13.55 -4.81 6.98
CA LEU A 47 -12.85 -4.37 8.20
C LEU A 47 -13.72 -3.44 9.08
N ARG A 48 -14.59 -2.63 8.45
CA ARG A 48 -15.58 -1.80 9.16
C ARG A 48 -16.74 -2.64 9.70
N HIS A 49 -17.18 -3.64 8.94
CA HIS A 49 -18.32 -4.51 9.27
C HIS A 49 -18.03 -5.47 10.45
N ILE A 50 -16.92 -6.21 10.40
CA ILE A 50 -16.60 -7.26 11.38
C ILE A 50 -16.57 -6.71 12.81
N ARG A 51 -16.97 -7.52 13.79
CA ARG A 51 -17.05 -7.12 15.21
C ARG A 51 -16.53 -8.22 16.12
N LYS A 52 -16.32 -7.88 17.38
CA LYS A 52 -15.84 -8.82 18.40
C LYS A 52 -16.67 -10.11 18.39
N GLY A 53 -15.98 -11.24 18.37
CA GLY A 53 -16.56 -12.58 18.35
C GLY A 53 -16.90 -13.10 16.95
N ASP A 54 -16.61 -12.37 15.87
CA ASP A 54 -16.72 -12.90 14.51
C ASP A 54 -15.48 -13.72 14.12
N VAL A 55 -15.63 -14.56 13.09
CA VAL A 55 -14.53 -15.31 12.47
C VAL A 55 -14.43 -14.92 11.01
N LEU A 56 -13.28 -14.40 10.61
CA LEU A 56 -12.95 -14.16 9.22
C LEU A 56 -12.39 -15.44 8.59
N HIS A 57 -13.01 -15.91 7.52
CA HIS A 57 -12.55 -17.01 6.70
C HIS A 57 -11.93 -16.49 5.41
N VAL A 58 -10.71 -16.91 5.14
CA VAL A 58 -9.99 -16.61 3.91
C VAL A 58 -9.42 -17.91 3.35
N HIS A 59 -9.45 -18.07 2.03
CA HIS A 59 -8.88 -19.25 1.40
C HIS A 59 -7.39 -19.43 1.72
N SER A 60 -6.59 -18.38 1.47
CA SER A 60 -5.15 -18.42 1.62
C SER A 60 -4.56 -17.05 1.96
N ILE A 61 -3.33 -17.03 2.47
CA ILE A 61 -2.63 -15.81 2.88
C ILE A 61 -2.53 -14.81 1.71
N ASP A 62 -2.17 -15.28 0.52
CA ASP A 62 -1.99 -14.45 -0.67
C ASP A 62 -3.28 -13.73 -1.08
N ARG A 63 -4.45 -14.25 -0.69
CA ARG A 63 -5.76 -13.62 -0.95
C ARG A 63 -6.05 -12.50 0.03
N LEU A 64 -5.58 -12.60 1.27
CA LEU A 64 -5.75 -11.53 2.26
C LEU A 64 -4.71 -10.41 2.11
N ALA A 65 -3.43 -10.74 1.95
CA ALA A 65 -2.34 -9.79 2.10
C ALA A 65 -1.44 -9.71 0.87
N ARG A 66 -0.79 -8.55 0.67
CA ARG A 66 0.19 -8.35 -0.43
C ARG A 66 1.64 -8.55 -0.01
N SER A 67 1.89 -8.51 1.28
CA SER A 67 3.20 -8.72 1.88
C SER A 67 3.02 -9.30 3.29
N LEU A 68 4.10 -9.82 3.86
CA LEU A 68 4.08 -10.29 5.26
C LEU A 68 3.81 -9.16 6.25
N GLU A 69 4.26 -7.93 5.95
CA GLU A 69 3.96 -6.74 6.76
C GLU A 69 2.46 -6.42 6.75
N ASP A 70 1.83 -6.45 5.58
CA ASP A 70 0.38 -6.26 5.39
C ASP A 70 -0.41 -7.35 6.12
N LEU A 71 -0.01 -8.62 5.99
CA LEU A 71 -0.60 -9.75 6.69
C LEU A 71 -0.57 -9.55 8.21
N LEU A 72 0.61 -9.23 8.75
CA LEU A 72 0.79 -9.05 10.18
C LEU A 72 -0.08 -7.91 10.71
N SER A 73 -0.14 -6.79 9.97
CA SER A 73 -0.94 -5.63 10.34
C SER A 73 -2.44 -5.98 10.38
N LEU A 74 -2.95 -6.64 9.34
CA LEU A 74 -4.34 -7.06 9.24
C LEU A 74 -4.72 -8.03 10.36
N VAL A 75 -3.93 -9.10 10.55
CA VAL A 75 -4.21 -10.12 11.57
C VAL A 75 -4.14 -9.53 12.99
N LYS A 76 -3.13 -8.72 13.32
CA LYS A 76 -3.04 -8.05 14.62
C LYS A 76 -4.21 -7.10 14.86
N GLY A 77 -4.63 -6.34 13.84
CA GLY A 77 -5.77 -5.44 13.94
C GLY A 77 -7.08 -6.18 14.22
N MET A 78 -7.30 -7.31 13.55
CA MET A 78 -8.48 -8.16 13.76
C MET A 78 -8.48 -8.82 15.13
N ILE A 79 -7.35 -9.41 15.55
CA ILE A 79 -7.17 -9.98 16.89
C ILE A 79 -7.43 -8.93 17.97
N ALA A 80 -6.90 -7.72 17.83
CA ALA A 80 -7.12 -6.64 18.79
C ALA A 80 -8.60 -6.21 18.88
N LYS A 81 -9.37 -6.39 17.80
CA LYS A 81 -10.84 -6.20 17.77
C LYS A 81 -11.60 -7.40 18.36
N GLY A 82 -10.91 -8.49 18.70
CA GLY A 82 -11.50 -9.75 19.14
C GLY A 82 -12.15 -10.54 18.01
N VAL A 83 -11.63 -10.41 16.79
CA VAL A 83 -12.03 -11.17 15.60
C VAL A 83 -11.00 -12.26 15.34
N ALA A 84 -11.46 -13.50 15.14
CA ALA A 84 -10.59 -14.60 14.75
C ALA A 84 -10.36 -14.61 13.23
N VAL A 85 -9.24 -15.15 12.77
CA VAL A 85 -8.89 -15.27 11.35
C VAL A 85 -8.50 -16.71 11.04
N GLN A 86 -9.19 -17.34 10.09
CA GLN A 86 -8.94 -18.67 9.57
C GLN A 86 -8.42 -18.58 8.13
N PHE A 87 -7.26 -19.17 7.89
CA PHE A 87 -6.75 -19.48 6.55
C PHE A 87 -6.92 -20.96 6.28
N HIS A 88 -7.69 -21.31 5.25
CA HIS A 88 -8.05 -22.70 4.98
C HIS A 88 -6.92 -23.49 4.31
N LYS A 89 -6.21 -22.89 3.36
CA LYS A 89 -5.13 -23.54 2.61
C LYS A 89 -3.90 -23.82 3.48
N GLU A 90 -3.51 -22.86 4.33
CA GLU A 90 -2.36 -23.01 5.23
C GLU A 90 -2.71 -23.70 6.55
N GLY A 91 -4.00 -23.90 6.85
CA GLY A 91 -4.45 -24.49 8.11
C GLY A 91 -4.17 -23.60 9.33
N LEU A 92 -4.11 -22.28 9.13
CA LEU A 92 -3.78 -21.34 10.20
C LEU A 92 -5.03 -20.74 10.82
N HIS A 93 -5.06 -20.69 12.15
CA HIS A 93 -6.14 -20.11 12.92
C HIS A 93 -5.59 -19.15 13.99
N PHE A 94 -6.04 -17.91 13.96
CA PHE A 94 -5.63 -16.86 14.89
C PHE A 94 -6.85 -16.33 15.64
N THR A 95 -6.93 -16.56 16.95
CA THR A 95 -8.11 -16.21 17.77
C THR A 95 -7.89 -15.02 18.69
N GLY A 96 -6.63 -14.65 18.91
CA GLY A 96 -6.29 -13.62 19.91
C GLY A 96 -6.38 -14.10 21.36
N GLU A 97 -6.77 -15.36 21.57
CA GLU A 97 -6.57 -16.01 22.85
C GLU A 97 -5.07 -16.24 23.06
N ALA A 98 -4.63 -16.24 24.32
CA ALA A 98 -3.24 -16.46 24.69
C ALA A 98 -2.81 -17.90 24.32
N SER A 99 -2.42 -18.07 23.05
CA SER A 99 -1.86 -19.30 22.51
C SER A 99 -0.38 -19.04 22.20
N PRO A 100 0.55 -19.65 22.97
CA PRO A 100 1.98 -19.50 22.73
C PRO A 100 2.39 -19.82 21.29
N MET A 101 1.67 -20.75 20.63
CA MET A 101 1.89 -21.08 19.22
C MET A 101 1.46 -19.95 18.29
N GLN A 102 0.29 -19.34 18.51
CA GLN A 102 -0.15 -18.20 17.69
C GLN A 102 0.80 -17.00 17.88
N GLU A 103 1.24 -16.73 19.11
CA GLU A 103 2.24 -15.69 19.40
C GLU A 103 3.57 -15.95 18.69
N LEU A 104 4.07 -17.20 18.73
CA LEU A 104 5.28 -17.61 18.02
C LEU A 104 5.12 -17.41 16.50
N MET A 105 4.01 -17.85 15.91
CA MET A 105 3.75 -17.71 14.49
C MET A 105 3.67 -16.23 14.06
N LEU A 106 2.98 -15.39 14.84
CA LEU A 106 2.91 -13.95 14.59
C LEU A 106 4.29 -13.28 14.74
N GLY A 107 5.08 -13.72 15.71
CA GLY A 107 6.46 -13.27 15.90
C GLY A 107 7.38 -13.65 14.74
N LEU A 108 7.25 -14.88 14.24
CA LEU A 108 8.01 -15.36 13.09
C LEU A 108 7.61 -14.59 11.81
N LEU A 109 6.32 -14.44 11.55
CA LEU A 109 5.81 -13.63 10.42
C LEU A 109 6.34 -12.19 10.48
N GLY A 110 6.36 -11.59 11.67
CA GLY A 110 6.92 -10.25 11.87
C GLY A 110 8.42 -10.17 11.64
N SER A 111 9.18 -11.16 12.09
CA SER A 111 10.62 -11.24 11.86
C SER A 111 10.96 -11.37 10.37
N VAL A 112 10.24 -12.24 9.65
CA VAL A 112 10.45 -12.42 8.20
C VAL A 112 10.06 -11.15 7.43
N ALA A 113 8.94 -10.49 7.79
CA ALA A 113 8.55 -9.23 7.19
C ALA A 113 9.61 -8.13 7.35
N GLN A 114 10.21 -8.01 8.55
CA GLN A 114 11.29 -7.06 8.79
C GLN A 114 12.54 -7.38 7.98
N PHE A 115 12.90 -8.67 7.89
CA PHE A 115 14.02 -9.16 7.11
C PHE A 115 13.88 -8.84 5.62
N GLU A 116 12.72 -9.16 5.01
CA GLU A 116 12.45 -8.83 3.60
C GLU A 116 12.54 -7.33 3.33
N ARG A 117 11.99 -6.51 4.23
CA ARG A 117 12.05 -5.04 4.11
C ARG A 117 13.48 -4.51 4.19
N ALA A 118 14.33 -5.11 5.03
CA ALA A 118 15.74 -4.76 5.10
C ALA A 118 16.45 -5.07 3.76
N LEU A 119 16.23 -6.27 3.20
CA LEU A 119 16.82 -6.67 1.91
C LEU A 119 16.39 -5.76 0.74
N ILE A 120 15.11 -5.36 0.69
CA ILE A 120 14.63 -4.44 -0.35
C ILE A 120 15.34 -3.09 -0.26
N ARG A 121 15.50 -2.55 0.96
CA ARG A 121 16.19 -1.27 1.18
C ARG A 121 17.68 -1.35 0.83
N GLU A 122 18.33 -2.45 1.16
CA GLU A 122 19.73 -2.70 0.81
C GLU A 122 19.93 -2.67 -0.70
N ARG A 123 19.13 -3.46 -1.45
CA ARG A 123 19.18 -3.47 -2.92
C ARG A 123 18.86 -2.10 -3.53
N GLN A 124 17.89 -1.37 -2.97
CA GLN A 124 17.57 -0.01 -3.40
C GLN A 124 18.77 0.92 -3.19
N ALA A 125 19.44 0.85 -2.04
CA ALA A 125 20.61 1.66 -1.75
C ALA A 125 21.76 1.35 -2.73
N GLU A 126 22.03 0.08 -3.01
CA GLU A 126 23.01 -0.33 -4.03
C GLU A 126 22.67 0.23 -5.42
N GLY A 127 21.41 0.13 -5.84
CA GLY A 127 20.92 0.68 -7.10
C GLY A 127 21.10 2.19 -7.20
N ILE A 128 20.76 2.92 -6.11
CA ILE A 128 20.97 4.37 -6.01
C ILE A 128 22.46 4.72 -6.12
N GLN A 129 23.34 3.98 -5.45
CA GLN A 129 24.78 4.24 -5.53
C GLN A 129 25.32 4.02 -6.94
N LYS A 130 24.92 2.94 -7.61
CA LYS A 130 25.28 2.69 -9.03
C LYS A 130 24.77 3.81 -9.95
N ALA A 131 23.51 4.24 -9.78
CA ALA A 131 22.93 5.32 -10.58
C ALA A 131 23.58 6.69 -10.31
N LYS A 132 24.00 6.97 -9.07
CA LYS A 132 24.80 8.16 -8.72
C LYS A 132 26.18 8.13 -9.37
N ALA A 133 26.89 7.00 -9.28
CA ALA A 133 28.19 6.81 -9.92
C ALA A 133 28.11 6.96 -11.46
N ALA A 134 27.01 6.50 -12.07
CA ALA A 134 26.73 6.66 -13.49
C ALA A 134 26.19 8.05 -13.88
N GLY A 135 26.02 8.99 -12.94
CA GLY A 135 25.55 10.35 -13.22
C GLY A 135 24.10 10.45 -13.70
N VAL A 136 23.25 9.45 -13.42
CA VAL A 136 21.85 9.40 -13.88
C VAL A 136 21.00 10.49 -13.24
N TYR A 137 21.24 10.81 -11.97
CA TYR A 137 20.48 11.83 -11.24
C TYR A 137 20.87 13.24 -11.67
N LYS A 138 20.10 13.83 -12.59
CA LYS A 138 20.29 15.21 -13.08
C LYS A 138 19.48 16.27 -12.33
N GLY A 139 18.90 15.90 -11.19
CA GLY A 139 17.99 16.75 -10.42
C GLY A 139 16.63 16.96 -11.12
N ARG A 140 15.81 17.85 -10.56
CA ARG A 140 14.50 18.18 -11.12
C ARG A 140 14.68 19.03 -12.38
N VAL A 141 14.16 18.56 -13.51
CA VAL A 141 14.08 19.35 -14.74
C VAL A 141 13.18 20.56 -14.49
N LYS A 142 13.67 21.76 -14.84
CA LYS A 142 12.90 23.00 -14.70
C LYS A 142 11.71 22.97 -15.66
N THR A 143 10.54 23.37 -15.15
CA THR A 143 9.30 23.42 -15.95
C THR A 143 9.33 24.57 -16.97
N VAL A 144 9.99 25.67 -16.63
CA VAL A 144 10.21 26.83 -17.50
C VAL A 144 11.66 27.25 -17.37
N ASP A 145 12.28 27.60 -18.49
CA ASP A 145 13.65 28.08 -18.53
C ASP A 145 13.79 29.47 -17.86
N ASP A 146 14.89 29.68 -17.13
CA ASP A 146 15.18 30.95 -16.45
C ASP A 146 15.29 32.09 -17.46
N ALA A 147 15.76 31.82 -18.68
CA ALA A 147 15.82 32.81 -19.76
C ALA A 147 14.43 33.34 -20.15
N ALA A 148 13.42 32.46 -20.23
CA ALA A 148 12.05 32.84 -20.53
C ALA A 148 11.44 33.67 -19.38
N ILE A 149 11.75 33.30 -18.14
CA ILE A 149 11.33 34.05 -16.94
C ILE A 149 11.96 35.45 -16.93
N ARG A 150 13.27 35.56 -17.21
CA ARG A 150 13.98 36.84 -17.27
C ARG A 150 13.46 37.74 -18.38
N LYS A 151 13.16 37.17 -19.56
CA LYS A 151 12.55 37.90 -20.67
C LYS A 151 11.19 38.49 -20.29
N ALA A 152 10.32 37.69 -19.68
CA ALA A 152 9.01 38.17 -19.21
C ALA A 152 9.11 39.21 -18.08
N MET A 153 10.19 39.17 -17.29
CA MET A 153 10.47 40.18 -16.26
C MET A 153 11.00 41.50 -16.81
N ALA A 154 11.49 41.53 -18.04
CA ALA A 154 12.00 42.75 -18.70
C ALA A 154 10.91 43.56 -19.42
N GLU A 155 9.67 43.06 -19.47
CA GLU A 155 8.53 43.78 -20.03
C GLU A 155 8.02 44.88 -19.09
N ASP A 156 7.52 45.99 -19.65
CA ASP A 156 7.00 47.10 -18.86
C ASP A 156 5.82 46.69 -17.97
N GLY A 157 5.91 47.03 -16.68
CA GLY A 157 4.91 46.67 -15.68
C GLY A 157 4.94 45.19 -15.25
N ALA A 158 6.04 44.48 -15.51
CA ALA A 158 6.26 43.14 -14.98
C ALA A 158 6.38 43.16 -13.44
N SER A 159 5.76 42.18 -12.79
CA SER A 159 5.98 41.88 -11.37
C SER A 159 6.16 40.39 -11.20
N PHE A 160 6.91 39.99 -10.16
CA PHE A 160 7.17 38.57 -9.91
C PHE A 160 5.88 37.73 -9.82
N ARG A 161 4.80 38.28 -9.24
CA ARG A 161 3.50 37.58 -9.18
C ARG A 161 2.82 37.48 -10.53
N LYS A 162 2.88 38.53 -11.36
CA LYS A 162 2.27 38.55 -12.69
C LYS A 162 2.97 37.55 -13.62
N VAL A 163 4.31 37.53 -13.61
CA VAL A 163 5.13 36.60 -14.41
C VAL A 163 4.98 35.16 -13.92
N ALA A 164 4.95 34.93 -12.61
CA ALA A 164 4.70 33.60 -12.04
C ALA A 164 3.35 33.03 -12.52
N LYS A 165 2.29 33.85 -12.48
CA LYS A 165 0.95 33.45 -12.94
C LYS A 165 0.91 33.21 -14.45
N ALA A 166 1.56 34.06 -15.25
CA ALA A 166 1.57 33.95 -16.71
C ALA A 166 2.32 32.71 -17.20
N LEU A 167 3.45 32.37 -16.56
CA LEU A 167 4.29 31.23 -16.92
C LEU A 167 3.92 29.94 -16.18
N GLY A 168 2.88 29.96 -15.33
CA GLY A 168 2.44 28.79 -14.57
C GLY A 168 3.48 28.27 -13.57
N VAL A 169 4.36 29.13 -13.06
CA VAL A 169 5.42 28.77 -12.11
C VAL A 169 5.21 29.42 -10.74
N SER A 170 5.87 28.90 -9.70
CA SER A 170 5.80 29.52 -8.37
C SER A 170 6.53 30.86 -8.34
N LEU A 171 6.09 31.76 -7.43
CA LEU A 171 6.77 33.03 -7.16
C LEU A 171 8.26 32.82 -6.82
N SER A 172 8.55 31.79 -6.04
CA SER A 172 9.91 31.41 -5.66
C SER A 172 10.79 30.98 -6.85
N SER A 173 10.18 30.41 -7.90
CA SER A 173 10.91 30.07 -9.13
C SER A 173 11.30 31.31 -9.91
N VAL A 174 10.42 32.32 -9.98
CA VAL A 174 10.74 33.62 -10.59
C VAL A 174 11.82 34.36 -9.82
N GLN A 175 11.70 34.44 -8.49
CA GLN A 175 12.71 35.09 -7.64
C GLN A 175 14.08 34.42 -7.77
N ARG A 176 14.13 33.09 -7.82
CA ARG A 176 15.37 32.34 -7.98
C ARG A 176 16.01 32.54 -9.36
N ALA A 177 15.21 32.58 -10.43
CA ALA A 177 15.69 32.85 -11.79
C ALA A 177 16.25 34.28 -11.96
N MET A 178 15.83 35.23 -11.11
CA MET A 178 16.31 36.63 -11.10
C MET A 178 17.50 36.87 -10.16
N LYS A 179 17.82 35.92 -9.27
CA LYS A 179 18.90 36.04 -8.28
C LYS A 179 20.22 35.39 -8.74
N ASN A 180 20.11 34.44 -9.65
CA ASN A 180 21.21 33.86 -10.43
C ASN A 180 21.25 34.53 -11.81
#